data_AF-A0A1I0W9P7-F1
#
_entry.id   AF-A0A1I0W9P7-F1
#
_cell.length_a   1.000
_cell.length_b   1.000
_cell.length_c   1.000
_cell.angle_alpha   90.00
_cell.angle_beta   90.00
_cell.angle_gamma   90.00
#
_symmetry.space_group_name_H-M   'P 1'
#
loop_
_entity.id
_entity.type
_entity.pdbx_description
1 polymer ?
#
loop_
_entity_poly.entity_id
_entity_poly.type
_entity_poly.pdbx_seq_one_letter_code
_entity_poly.pdbx_strand_id
1 'polypeptide(L)'
;MESIIRHIAGGTIVETVADSIELYKRGLLNSEYDSCAAVRNNLHEMGYGGYVDNGGMANGNIYTDKDGNTISRKQFWKNFDKENNTKIIRGSQLDPLKDALRL
;
A
#
# COMPACT_ATOMS: atom_id res chain seq x y z
N MET A 1 6.38 -25.07 6.49
CA MET A 1 5.99 -24.28 7.68
C MET A 1 5.53 -22.95 7.12
N GLU A 2 4.22 -22.79 6.96
CA GLU A 2 3.64 -21.63 6.27
C GLU A 2 3.95 -20.37 7.06
N SER A 3 4.65 -19.44 6.41
CA SER A 3 4.81 -18.08 6.91
C SER A 3 3.42 -17.47 6.99
N ILE A 4 2.83 -17.45 8.20
CA ILE A 4 1.62 -16.70 8.47
C ILE A 4 1.91 -15.28 8.04
N ILE A 5 1.29 -14.85 6.95
CA ILE A 5 1.23 -13.46 6.53
C ILE A 5 0.57 -12.72 7.70
N ARG A 6 1.36 -12.02 8.54
CA ARG A 6 0.85 -11.31 9.72
C ARG A 6 0.54 -9.84 9.46
N HIS A 7 1.00 -9.28 8.36
CA HIS A 7 0.71 -7.89 7.95
C HIS A 7 -0.05 -7.88 6.63
N ILE A 8 -1.23 -7.29 6.62
CA ILE A 8 -2.09 -7.19 5.44
C ILE A 8 -2.16 -5.74 4.97
N ALA A 9 -1.93 -5.56 3.68
CA ALA A 9 -2.01 -4.27 3.00
C ALA A 9 -3.28 -4.24 2.15
N GLY A 10 -4.39 -3.82 2.76
CA GLY A 10 -5.70 -3.72 2.13
C GLY A 10 -6.37 -5.05 1.79
N GLY A 11 -7.63 -4.97 1.37
CA GLY A 11 -8.47 -6.13 1.05
C GLY A 11 -9.33 -5.99 -0.22
N THR A 12 -9.42 -4.80 -0.83
CA THR A 12 -10.22 -4.58 -2.05
C THR A 12 -9.44 -3.93 -3.19
N ILE A 13 -9.94 -4.08 -4.43
CA ILE A 13 -9.34 -3.46 -5.63
C ILE A 13 -9.27 -1.92 -5.55
N VAL A 14 -10.24 -1.29 -4.88
CA VAL A 14 -10.25 0.18 -4.68
C VAL A 14 -9.07 0.59 -3.78
N GLU A 15 -8.77 -0.22 -2.77
CA GLU A 15 -7.60 0.01 -1.93
C GLU A 15 -6.31 -0.25 -2.69
N THR A 16 -6.28 -1.22 -3.60
CA THR A 16 -5.09 -1.47 -4.43
C THR A 16 -4.74 -0.25 -5.26
N VAL A 17 -5.75 0.42 -5.83
CA VAL A 17 -5.57 1.68 -6.54
C VAL A 17 -5.06 2.77 -5.61
N ALA A 18 -5.63 2.89 -4.42
CA ALA A 18 -5.20 3.90 -3.47
C ALA A 18 -3.77 3.64 -2.97
N ASP A 19 -3.39 2.38 -2.77
CA ASP A 19 -2.08 1.95 -2.29
C ASP A 19 -1.01 2.03 -3.38
N SER A 20 -1.40 1.87 -4.65
CA SER A 20 -0.56 2.21 -5.81
C SER A 20 -0.06 3.66 -5.72
N ILE A 21 -0.95 4.61 -5.40
CA ILE A 21 -0.57 6.02 -5.22
C ILE A 21 0.42 6.19 -4.05
N GLU A 22 0.21 5.49 -2.94
CA GLU A 22 1.08 5.57 -1.77
C GLU A 22 2.47 4.98 -2.02
N LEU A 23 2.57 3.89 -2.78
CA LEU A 23 3.84 3.32 -3.22
C LEU A 23 4.55 4.25 -4.22
N TYR A 24 3.81 4.83 -5.17
CA TYR A 24 4.34 5.82 -6.11
C TYR A 24 4.94 7.04 -5.41
N LYS A 25 4.22 7.61 -4.42
CA LYS A 25 4.69 8.73 -3.59
C LYS A 25 6.02 8.43 -2.89
N ARG A 26 6.30 7.15 -2.60
CA ARG A 26 7.53 6.66 -1.97
C ARG A 26 8.61 6.26 -2.97
N GLY A 27 8.35 6.35 -4.26
CA GLY A 27 9.28 5.96 -5.32
C GLY A 27 9.36 4.45 -5.56
N LEU A 28 8.45 3.68 -4.97
CA LEU A 28 8.41 2.22 -5.10
C LEU A 28 7.68 1.77 -6.38
N LEU A 29 6.87 2.67 -6.96
CA LEU A 29 6.28 2.49 -8.29
C LEU A 29 6.67 3.63 -9.22
N ASN A 30 6.62 3.34 -10.52
CA ASN A 30 6.88 4.32 -11.58
C ASN A 30 5.62 5.06 -12.05
N SER A 31 4.44 4.57 -11.69
CA SER A 31 3.13 5.16 -12.03
C SER A 31 2.25 5.22 -10.78
N GLU A 32 1.36 6.22 -10.69
CA GLU A 32 0.32 6.30 -9.65
C GLU A 32 -0.71 5.17 -9.74
N TYR A 33 -0.90 4.65 -10.94
CA TYR A 33 -1.79 3.55 -11.24
C TYR A 33 -0.97 2.46 -11.93
N ASP A 34 -0.48 1.50 -11.15
CA ASP A 34 0.15 0.28 -11.67
C ASP A 34 -0.81 -0.90 -11.53
N SER A 35 -0.46 -2.04 -12.12
CA SER A 35 -1.25 -3.26 -12.03
C SER A 35 -1.41 -3.72 -10.57
N CYS A 36 -2.54 -4.36 -10.26
CA CYS A 36 -2.76 -4.94 -8.93
C CYS A 36 -1.65 -5.93 -8.55
N ALA A 37 -1.09 -6.64 -9.54
CA ALA A 37 0.06 -7.51 -9.37
C ALA A 37 1.32 -6.75 -8.96
N ALA A 38 1.62 -5.59 -9.57
CA ALA A 38 2.77 -4.77 -9.21
C ALA A 38 2.66 -4.22 -7.77
N VAL A 39 1.48 -3.73 -7.38
CA VAL A 39 1.20 -3.26 -6.01
C VAL A 39 1.41 -4.39 -5.00
N ARG A 40 0.81 -5.56 -5.27
CA ARG A 40 0.96 -6.74 -4.42
C ARG A 40 2.42 -7.19 -4.30
N ASN A 41 3.13 -7.30 -5.42
CA ASN A 41 4.50 -7.79 -5.42
C ASN A 41 5.42 -6.86 -4.62
N ASN A 42 5.28 -5.54 -4.80
CA ASN A 42 6.01 -4.58 -3.99
C ASN A 42 5.70 -4.74 -2.49
N LEU A 43 4.42 -4.79 -2.11
CA LEU A 43 4.05 -4.98 -0.71
C LEU A 43 4.59 -6.31 -0.14
N HIS A 44 4.57 -7.37 -0.94
CA HIS A 44 5.11 -8.68 -0.59
C HIS A 44 6.61 -8.70 -0.38
N GLU A 45 7.36 -8.07 -1.29
CA GLU A 45 8.82 -7.89 -1.16
C GLU A 45 9.20 -7.11 0.11
N MET A 46 8.31 -6.23 0.58
CA MET A 46 8.48 -5.46 1.82
C MET A 46 7.90 -6.17 3.05
N GLY A 47 7.50 -7.43 2.95
CA GLY A 47 7.05 -8.25 4.08
C GLY A 47 5.55 -8.21 4.40
N TYR A 48 4.73 -7.64 3.51
CA TYR A 48 3.27 -7.55 3.67
C TYR A 48 2.56 -8.51 2.72
N GLY A 49 1.57 -9.27 3.20
CA GLY A 49 0.66 -9.95 2.30
C GLY A 49 -0.35 -8.96 1.76
N GLY A 50 -0.11 -8.50 0.54
CA GLY A 50 -1.12 -7.78 -0.21
C GLY A 50 -2.25 -8.69 -0.70
N TYR A 51 -3.05 -8.13 -1.60
CA TYR A 51 -4.21 -8.74 -2.25
C TYR A 51 -3.95 -10.16 -2.78
N VAL A 52 -4.67 -11.16 -2.29
CA VAL A 52 -4.60 -12.53 -2.84
C VAL A 52 -5.40 -12.57 -4.14
N ASP A 53 -4.77 -12.95 -5.26
CA ASP A 53 -5.40 -13.02 -6.61
C ASP A 53 -6.48 -14.11 -6.76
N ASN A 54 -6.92 -14.73 -5.67
CA ASN A 54 -7.73 -15.95 -5.71
C ASN A 54 -9.21 -15.73 -5.47
N GLY A 55 -9.77 -14.57 -5.86
CA GLY A 55 -11.21 -14.30 -5.77
C GLY A 55 -11.77 -14.34 -4.33
N GLY A 56 -10.91 -14.38 -3.33
CA GLY A 56 -11.30 -14.30 -1.94
C GLY A 56 -11.57 -12.85 -1.60
N MET A 57 -12.85 -12.46 -1.63
CA MET A 57 -13.31 -11.37 -0.77
C MET A 57 -12.85 -11.70 0.66
N ALA A 58 -11.71 -11.16 1.10
CA ALA A 58 -11.63 -10.82 2.51
C ALA A 58 -12.85 -9.92 2.75
N ASN A 59 -13.77 -10.36 3.61
CA ASN A 59 -14.98 -9.62 3.93
C ASN A 59 -14.58 -8.29 4.59
N GLY A 60 -14.33 -7.28 3.76
CA GLY A 60 -13.98 -5.93 4.18
C GLY A 60 -12.51 -5.55 4.00
N ASN A 61 -12.31 -4.24 3.98
CA ASN A 61 -11.02 -3.57 4.01
C ASN A 61 -10.29 -3.90 5.32
N ILE A 62 -9.14 -4.57 5.26
CA ILE A 62 -8.36 -4.89 6.47
C ILE A 62 -6.90 -4.50 6.25
N TYR A 63 -6.42 -3.54 7.02
CA TYR A 63 -4.99 -3.34 7.24
C TYR A 63 -4.64 -3.93 8.59
N THR A 64 -3.56 -4.70 8.67
CA THR A 64 -3.07 -5.22 9.96
C THR A 64 -1.65 -4.77 10.27
N ASP A 65 -1.34 -4.61 11.55
CA ASP A 65 0.03 -4.52 12.02
C ASP A 65 0.71 -5.90 12.04
N LYS A 66 1.96 -5.95 12.51
CA LYS A 66 2.78 -7.16 12.62
C LYS A 66 2.26 -8.24 13.54
N ASP A 67 1.43 -7.83 14.49
CA ASP A 67 0.85 -8.70 15.49
C ASP A 67 -0.51 -9.23 15.01
N GLY A 68 -0.99 -8.77 13.85
CA GLY A 68 -2.27 -9.14 13.24
C GLY A 68 -3.44 -8.27 13.71
N ASN A 69 -3.19 -7.16 14.42
CA ASN A 69 -4.26 -6.26 14.86
C ASN A 69 -4.73 -5.38 13.71
N THR A 70 -6.05 -5.24 13.55
CA THR A 70 -6.62 -4.30 12.58
C THR A 70 -6.26 -2.86 12.94
N ILE A 71 -5.72 -2.13 11.97
CA ILE A 71 -5.33 -0.73 12.10
C ILE A 71 -5.94 0.12 10.99
N SER A 72 -5.93 1.45 11.17
CA SER A 72 -6.29 2.35 10.08
C SER A 72 -5.25 2.34 8.97
N ARG A 73 -5.67 2.62 7.72
CA ARG A 73 -4.77 2.81 6.57
C ARG A 73 -3.66 3.83 6.84
N LYS A 74 -3.98 4.93 7.53
CA LYS A 74 -2.99 5.94 7.92
C LYS A 74 -1.92 5.37 8.86
N GLN A 75 -2.35 4.58 9.83
CA GLN A 75 -1.42 3.93 10.76
C GLN A 75 -0.59 2.87 10.04
N PHE A 76 -1.18 2.12 9.11
CA PHE A 76 -0.48 1.16 8.27
C PHE A 76 0.69 1.82 7.54
N TRP A 77 0.44 2.91 6.80
CA TRP A 77 1.50 3.61 6.06
C TRP A 77 2.57 4.22 6.97
N LYS A 78 2.20 4.67 8.18
CA LYS A 78 3.17 5.13 9.17
C LYS A 78 4.07 4.00 9.67
N ASN A 79 3.52 2.82 9.89
CA ASN A 79 4.28 1.63 10.27
C ASN A 79 5.16 1.17 9.11
N PHE A 80 4.60 1.10 7.90
CA PHE A 80 5.33 0.79 6.67
C PHE A 80 6.57 1.65 6.51
N ASP A 81 6.42 2.97 6.64
CA ASP A 81 7.54 3.92 6.54
C ASP A 81 8.63 3.67 7.59
N LYS A 82 8.21 3.39 8.84
CA LYS A 82 9.13 3.11 9.93
C LYS A 82 9.87 1.77 9.76
N GLU A 83 9.16 0.74 9.35
CA GLU A 83 9.65 -0.64 9.24
C GLU A 83 10.57 -0.80 8.03
N ASN A 84 10.29 -0.09 6.94
CA ASN A 84 11.00 -0.20 5.67
C ASN A 84 11.93 0.98 5.38
N ASN A 85 12.04 1.92 6.31
CA ASN A 85 12.81 3.15 6.15
C ASN A 85 12.43 3.93 4.87
N THR A 86 11.14 3.94 4.54
CA THR A 86 10.60 4.69 3.40
C THR A 86 10.10 6.07 3.82
N LYS A 87 10.00 6.97 2.85
CA LYS A 87 9.43 8.31 3.04
C LYS A 87 8.76 8.77 1.75
N ILE A 88 7.83 9.71 1.89
CA ILE A 88 7.23 10.38 0.73
C ILE A 88 8.30 11.25 0.06
N ILE A 89 8.54 11.00 -1.23
CA ILE A 89 9.52 11.72 -2.06
C ILE A 89 8.87 12.38 -3.29
N ARG A 90 7.60 12.08 -3.58
CA ARG A 90 6.83 12.65 -4.69
C ARG A 90 5.45 13.09 -4.19
N GLY A 91 4.93 14.16 -4.79
CA GLY A 91 3.52 14.51 -4.71
C GLY A 91 2.66 13.53 -5.51
N SER A 92 1.33 13.64 -5.34
CA SER A 92 0.42 12.97 -6.26
C SER A 92 0.31 13.78 -7.55
N GLN A 93 0.40 13.15 -8.71
CA GLN A 93 0.15 13.80 -10.01
C GLN A 93 -1.35 14.11 -10.21
N LEU A 94 -2.23 13.52 -9.38
CA LEU A 94 -3.65 13.85 -9.28
C LEU A 94 -3.97 15.10 -8.45
N ASP A 95 -2.96 15.81 -7.95
CA ASP A 95 -3.12 17.10 -7.29
C ASP A 95 -2.68 18.21 -8.25
N PRO A 96 -3.45 18.51 -9.32
CA PRO A 96 -3.09 19.52 -10.31
C PRO A 96 -2.95 20.92 -9.70
N LEU A 97 -3.47 21.12 -8.48
CA LEU A 97 -3.34 22.36 -7.73
C LEU A 97 -1.92 22.60 -7.19
N LYS A 98 -1.15 21.56 -6.83
CA LYS A 98 0.22 21.77 -6.33
C LYS A 98 1.21 22.15 -7.42
N ASP A 99 1.16 21.46 -8.56
CA ASP A 99 2.00 21.81 -9.72
C ASP A 99 1.61 23.16 -10.33
N ALA A 100 0.32 23.52 -10.29
CA ALA A 100 -0.15 24.84 -10.74
C ALA A 100 0.25 25.98 -9.79
N LEU A 101 0.41 25.71 -8.47
CA LEU A 101 0.69 26.74 -7.47
C LEU A 101 2.17 26.92 -7.13
N ARG A 102 3.09 26.02 -7.55
CA ARG A 102 4.54 26.08 -7.23
C ARG A 102 4.80 26.44 -5.75
N LEU A 103 4.08 25.81 -4.83
CA LEU A 103 4.32 25.91 -3.38
C LEU A 103 5.31 24.86 -2.91
#